data_AF-A0A847QYJ1-F1
#
_entry.id   AF-A0A847QYJ1-F1
#
_cell.length_a   1.000
_cell.length_b   1.000
_cell.length_c   1.000
_cell.angle_alpha   90.00
_cell.angle_beta   90.00
_cell.angle_gamma   90.00
#
_symmetry.space_group_name_H-M   'P 1'
#
loop_
_entity.id
_entity.type
_entity.pdbx_description
1 polymer ?
#
loop_
_entity_poly.entity_id
_entity_poly.type
_entity_poly.pdbx_seq_one_letter_code
_entity_poly.pdbx_strand_id
1 'polypeptide(L)'
;MDNPVNQYLYAKEELFTYFGCEPDYSITDFRHMYWQIQHKEGFSVITFSETQDFSDSDDAIIVKKDNQPMIYKTKEYTLVIGIRCVKVGFVFKNANHISVT
;
A
#
# COMPACT_ATOMS: atom_id res chain seq x y z
N MET A 1 -27.01 -6.77 -13.11
CA MET A 1 -26.46 -5.90 -14.18
C MET A 1 -24.97 -6.21 -14.27
N ASP A 2 -24.58 -7.07 -15.21
CA ASP A 2 -23.19 -7.45 -15.47
C ASP A 2 -22.54 -6.53 -16.52
N ASN A 3 -22.37 -5.25 -16.17
CA ASN A 3 -21.46 -4.39 -16.93
C ASN A 3 -20.08 -4.45 -16.24
N PRO A 4 -18.97 -4.70 -16.98
CA PRO A 4 -17.61 -4.67 -16.43
C PRO A 4 -17.29 -3.40 -15.63
N VAL A 5 -17.88 -2.25 -15.96
CA VAL A 5 -17.70 -1.01 -15.18
C VAL A 5 -18.24 -1.16 -13.76
N ASN A 6 -19.44 -1.74 -13.59
CA ASN A 6 -20.04 -1.93 -12.27
C ASN A 6 -19.26 -2.97 -11.46
N GLN A 7 -18.81 -4.05 -12.10
CA GLN A 7 -17.98 -5.07 -11.45
C GLN A 7 -16.68 -4.48 -10.92
N TYR A 8 -16.04 -3.59 -11.70
CA TYR A 8 -14.84 -2.87 -11.25
C TYR A 8 -15.13 -1.97 -10.03
N LEU A 9 -16.21 -1.18 -10.07
CA LEU A 9 -16.57 -0.28 -8.97
C LEU A 9 -16.87 -1.06 -7.68
N TYR A 10 -17.63 -2.17 -7.77
CA TYR A 10 -17.92 -3.03 -6.63
C TYR A 10 -16.67 -3.69 -6.07
N ALA A 11 -15.81 -4.26 -6.93
CA ALA A 11 -14.56 -4.87 -6.48
C ALA A 11 -13.64 -3.85 -5.78
N LYS A 12 -13.62 -2.60 -6.27
CA LYS A 12 -12.91 -1.50 -5.61
C LYS A 12 -13.49 -1.24 -4.22
N GLU A 13 -14.81 -1.05 -4.11
CA GLU A 13 -15.48 -0.82 -2.81
C GLU A 13 -15.24 -1.97 -1.80
N GLU A 14 -15.33 -3.23 -2.24
CA GLU A 14 -15.05 -4.39 -1.40
C GLU A 14 -13.62 -4.40 -0.88
N LEU A 15 -12.64 -4.07 -1.72
CA LEU A 15 -11.23 -4.00 -1.33
C LEU A 15 -11.01 -2.94 -0.23
N PHE A 16 -11.56 -1.74 -0.41
CA PHE A 16 -11.42 -0.67 0.56
C PHE A 16 -12.17 -0.97 1.87
N THR A 17 -13.32 -1.63 1.78
CA THR A 17 -14.05 -2.16 2.93
C THR A 17 -13.24 -3.20 3.70
N TYR A 18 -12.57 -4.12 2.99
CA TYR A 18 -11.68 -5.12 3.59
C TYR A 18 -10.55 -4.49 4.42
N PHE A 19 -9.97 -3.39 3.92
CA PHE A 19 -8.95 -2.63 4.65
C PHE A 19 -9.51 -1.62 5.66
N GLY A 20 -10.83 -1.42 5.71
CA GLY A 20 -11.49 -0.46 6.61
C GLY A 20 -11.17 1.00 6.29
N CYS A 21 -11.08 1.37 5.00
CA CYS A 21 -10.73 2.73 4.57
C CYS A 21 -11.58 3.22 3.38
N GLU A 22 -11.49 4.52 3.06
CA GLU A 22 -12.27 5.18 2.01
C GLU A 22 -11.76 4.82 0.58
N PRO A 23 -12.65 4.63 -0.42
CA PRO A 23 -12.31 4.17 -1.77
C PRO A 23 -11.75 5.24 -2.72
N ASP A 24 -10.83 6.06 -2.22
CA ASP A 24 -10.42 7.30 -2.89
C ASP A 24 -9.13 7.18 -3.71
N TYR A 25 -8.53 5.97 -3.77
CA TYR A 25 -7.21 5.78 -4.35
C TYR A 25 -7.21 4.78 -5.50
N SER A 26 -6.34 5.03 -6.48
CA SER A 26 -5.91 3.99 -7.41
C SER A 26 -5.11 2.95 -6.65
N ILE A 27 -5.21 1.68 -7.06
CA ILE A 27 -4.55 0.56 -6.39
C ILE A 27 -3.51 -0.07 -7.30
N THR A 28 -2.35 -0.36 -6.72
CA THR A 28 -1.31 -1.18 -7.35
C THR A 28 -1.08 -2.44 -6.53
N ASP A 29 -1.10 -3.59 -7.21
CA ASP A 29 -0.85 -4.89 -6.61
C ASP A 29 0.66 -5.18 -6.52
N PHE A 30 1.21 -5.10 -5.31
CA PHE A 30 2.60 -5.42 -4.98
C PHE A 30 2.70 -6.60 -4.01
N ARG A 31 1.73 -7.52 -4.03
CA ARG A 31 1.73 -8.71 -3.15
C ARG A 31 2.93 -9.64 -3.38
N HIS A 32 3.62 -9.52 -4.50
CA HIS A 32 4.83 -10.28 -4.83
C HIS A 32 6.12 -9.60 -4.34
N MET A 33 6.08 -8.30 -4.05
CA MET A 33 7.25 -7.52 -3.63
C MET A 33 7.57 -7.77 -2.16
N TYR A 34 8.86 -7.70 -1.81
CA TYR A 34 9.34 -7.48 -0.46
C TYR A 34 9.26 -6.01 -0.14
N TRP A 35 8.98 -5.68 1.12
CA TRP A 35 8.72 -4.31 1.51
C TRP A 35 9.10 -4.03 2.95
N GLN A 36 9.45 -2.78 3.23
CA GLN A 36 9.82 -2.29 4.55
C GLN A 36 9.39 -0.84 4.72
N ILE A 37 9.07 -0.45 5.95
CA ILE A 37 8.74 0.94 6.28
C ILE A 37 9.88 1.54 7.10
N GLN A 38 10.36 2.70 6.65
CA GLN A 38 11.35 3.49 7.36
C GLN A 38 10.69 4.76 7.89
N HIS A 39 10.81 5.00 9.19
CA HIS A 39 10.35 6.24 9.81
C HIS A 39 11.52 7.24 9.85
N LYS A 40 11.32 8.41 9.26
CA LYS A 40 12.26 9.53 9.26
C LYS A 40 11.64 10.70 10.01
N GLU A 41 12.45 11.69 10.38
CA GLU A 41 11.92 12.89 11.04
C GLU A 41 10.91 13.60 10.12
N GLY A 42 9.66 13.69 10.58
CA GLY A 42 8.58 14.37 9.84
C GLY A 42 7.86 13.53 8.77
N PHE A 43 8.39 12.38 8.32
CA PHE A 43 7.75 11.56 7.28
C PHE A 43 8.09 10.06 7.38
N SER A 44 7.41 9.22 6.60
CA SER A 44 7.71 7.80 6.51
C SER A 44 7.83 7.39 5.05
N VAL A 45 8.71 6.44 4.78
CA VAL A 45 8.99 5.92 3.44
C VAL A 45 8.62 4.45 3.43
N ILE A 46 7.90 4.04 2.39
CA ILE A 46 7.73 2.63 2.03
C ILE A 46 8.76 2.33 0.95
N THR A 47 9.63 1.36 1.21
CA THR A 47 10.62 0.87 0.26
C THR A 47 10.21 -0.54 -0.15
N PHE A 48 10.28 -0.87 -1.43
CA PHE A 48 9.93 -2.20 -1.94
C PHE A 48 10.83 -2.67 -3.09
N SER A 49 11.02 -3.99 -3.19
CA SER A 49 11.85 -4.63 -4.23
C SER A 49 11.31 -6.03 -4.55
N GLU A 50 11.64 -6.55 -5.73
CA GLU A 50 11.31 -7.93 -6.12
C GLU A 50 12.11 -8.97 -5.33
N THR A 51 13.22 -8.55 -4.71
CA THR A 51 14.08 -9.41 -3.90
C THR A 51 14.21 -8.90 -2.46
N GLN A 52 14.80 -9.70 -1.57
CA GLN A 52 15.12 -9.26 -0.20
C GLN A 52 16.36 -8.35 -0.15
N ASP A 53 17.09 -8.22 -1.26
CA ASP A 53 18.15 -7.24 -1.41
C ASP A 53 17.55 -5.91 -1.92
N PHE A 54 17.61 -4.89 -1.07
CA PHE A 54 17.06 -3.56 -1.34
C PHE A 54 18.05 -2.61 -2.03
N SER A 55 19.20 -3.10 -2.50
CA SER A 55 20.17 -2.27 -3.23
C SER A 55 19.60 -1.69 -4.54
N ASP A 56 18.67 -2.41 -5.18
CA ASP A 56 17.85 -1.94 -6.29
C ASP A 56 16.37 -1.97 -5.85
N SER A 57 15.93 -0.90 -5.21
CA SER A 57 14.58 -0.77 -4.66
C SER A 57 13.92 0.55 -5.06
N ASP A 58 12.59 0.53 -5.06
CA ASP A 58 11.76 1.70 -5.25
C ASP A 58 11.30 2.25 -3.90
N ASP A 59 11.21 3.58 -3.81
CA ASP A 59 10.69 4.30 -2.65
C ASP A 59 9.38 5.04 -2.99
N ALA A 60 8.49 5.12 -2.01
CA ALA A 60 7.39 6.09 -2.00
C ALA A 60 7.21 6.73 -0.62
N ILE A 61 6.81 8.00 -0.61
CA ILE A 61 6.48 8.70 0.65
C ILE A 61 5.10 8.28 1.10
N ILE A 62 4.95 7.84 2.35
CA ILE A 62 3.66 7.45 2.94
C ILE A 62 2.87 8.71 3.27
N VAL A 63 1.63 8.77 2.80
CA VAL A 63 0.72 9.89 3.05
C VAL A 63 0.27 9.89 4.50
N LYS A 64 0.11 11.09 5.07
CA LYS A 64 -0.51 11.29 6.38
C LYS A 64 -1.93 11.82 6.24
N LYS A 65 -2.84 11.31 7.07
CA LYS A 65 -4.17 11.89 7.35
C LYS A 65 -4.22 12.11 8.86
N ASP A 66 -4.54 13.34 9.29
CA ASP A 66 -4.59 13.72 10.70
C ASP A 66 -3.30 13.39 11.49
N ASN A 67 -2.14 13.73 10.90
CA ASN A 67 -0.79 13.42 11.40
C ASN A 67 -0.42 11.93 11.54
N GLN A 68 -1.30 11.00 11.14
CA GLN A 68 -1.03 9.56 11.17
C GLN A 68 -0.70 9.03 9.78
N PRO A 69 0.32 8.17 9.61
CA PRO A 69 0.59 7.53 8.33
C PRO A 69 -0.58 6.62 7.93
N MET A 70 -0.99 6.72 6.66
CA MET A 70 -2.11 5.96 6.11
C MET A 70 -1.67 4.53 5.76
N ILE A 71 -1.60 3.69 6.80
CA ILE A 71 -1.24 2.27 6.72
C ILE A 71 -2.39 1.45 7.29
N TYR A 72 -2.98 0.59 6.45
CA TYR A 72 -4.13 -0.24 6.81
C TYR A 72 -3.72 -1.70 6.80
N LYS A 73 -3.59 -2.29 7.98
CA LYS A 73 -3.11 -3.66 8.17
C LYS A 73 -4.27 -4.61 8.42
N THR A 74 -4.22 -5.75 7.73
CA THR A 74 -5.11 -6.90 7.97
C THR A 74 -4.27 -8.10 8.41
N LYS A 75 -4.89 -9.28 8.52
CA LYS A 75 -4.18 -10.53 8.82
C LYS A 75 -3.14 -10.88 7.75
N GLU A 76 -3.53 -10.81 6.47
CA GLU A 76 -2.69 -11.32 5.36
C GLU A 76 -2.01 -10.21 4.55
N TYR A 77 -2.61 -9.03 4.50
CA TYR A 77 -2.18 -7.94 3.63
C TYR A 77 -2.06 -6.62 4.39
N THR A 78 -1.25 -5.73 3.84
CA THR A 78 -1.17 -4.32 4.25
C THR A 78 -1.38 -3.44 3.02
N LEU A 79 -2.29 -2.47 3.14
CA LEU A 79 -2.46 -1.39 2.17
C LEU A 79 -1.74 -0.14 2.70
N VAL A 80 -0.78 0.36 1.93
CA VAL A 80 -0.05 1.59 2.24
C VAL A 80 -0.42 2.65 1.23
N ILE A 81 -0.90 3.81 1.68
CA ILE A 81 -1.17 4.94 0.79
C ILE A 81 0.10 5.79 0.70
N GLY A 82 0.69 5.85 -0.49
CA GLY A 82 1.89 6.64 -0.73
C GLY A 82 1.80 7.51 -1.98
N ILE A 83 2.84 8.32 -2.20
CA ILE A 83 2.97 9.22 -3.34
C ILE A 83 4.10 8.72 -4.24
N ARG A 84 3.75 8.31 -5.46
CA ARG A 84 4.67 8.04 -6.58
C ARG A 84 4.13 8.75 -7.81
N CYS A 85 4.53 10.00 -8.01
CA CYS A 85 3.94 10.98 -8.94
C CYS A 85 2.48 11.39 -8.62
N VAL A 86 1.64 10.44 -8.21
CA VAL A 86 0.26 10.63 -7.73
C VAL A 86 0.05 9.85 -6.43
N LYS A 87 -1.08 10.08 -5.75
CA LYS A 87 -1.47 9.32 -4.55
C LYS A 87 -1.99 7.93 -4.96
N VAL A 88 -1.36 6.87 -4.48
CA VAL A 88 -1.65 5.47 -4.85
C VAL A 88 -1.70 4.61 -3.59
N GLY A 89 -2.59 3.62 -3.58
CA GLY A 89 -2.61 2.55 -2.59
C GLY A 89 -1.81 1.34 -3.07
N PHE A 90 -0.78 0.97 -2.32
CA PHE A 90 0.05 -0.19 -2.59
C PHE A 90 -0.39 -1.35 -1.70
N VAL A 91 -0.81 -2.46 -2.30
CA VAL A 91 -1.20 -3.67 -1.56
C VAL A 91 -0.02 -4.62 -1.48
N PHE A 92 0.45 -4.90 -0.27
CA PHE A 92 1.54 -5.83 0.00
C PHE A 92 1.08 -7.05 0.79
N LYS A 93 1.80 -8.15 0.66
CA LYS A 93 1.61 -9.35 1.49
C LYS A 93 2.43 -9.22 2.77
N ASN A 94 1.80 -9.48 3.91
CA ASN A 94 2.46 -9.34 5.22
C ASN A 94 3.64 -10.32 5.39
N ALA A 95 3.58 -11.48 4.74
CA ALA A 95 4.66 -12.47 4.75
C ALA A 95 5.96 -11.97 4.08
N ASN A 96 5.87 -10.92 3.26
CA ASN A 96 7.02 -10.33 2.57
C ASN A 96 7.54 -9.06 3.28
N HIS A 97 7.00 -8.72 4.46
CA HIS A 97 7.46 -7.58 5.23
C HIS A 97 8.83 -7.86 5.85
N ILE A 98 9.79 -6.99 5.58
CA ILE A 98 11.14 -7.04 6.13
C ILE A 98 11.23 -6.01 7.26
N SER A 99 11.40 -6.50 8.49
CA SER A 99 11.62 -5.64 9.65
C SER A 99 13.05 -5.11 9.62
N VAL A 100 13.23 -3.81 9.45
CA VAL A 100 14.52 -3.15 9.65
C VAL A 100 14.75 -3.09 11.17
N THR A 101 15.85 -3.69 11.63
CA THR A 101 16.23 -3.71 13.06
C THR A 101 17.12 -2.52 13.39
#